data_AF-A0A3C0Y1X7-F1
#
_entry.id   AF-A0A3C0Y1X7-F1
#
_cell.length_a   1.000
_cell.length_b   1.000
_cell.length_c   1.000
_cell.angle_alpha   90.00
_cell.angle_beta   90.00
_cell.angle_gamma   90.00
#
_symmetry.space_group_name_H-M   'P 1'
#
loop_
_entity.id
_entity.type
_entity.pdbx_description
1 polymer ?
#
loop_
_entity_poly.entity_id
_entity_poly.type
_entity_poly.pdbx_seq_one_letter_code
_entity_poly.pdbx_strand_id
1 'polypeptide(L)' 'MLHRGYSLGSLDLLIATHAHGIGAVLVTNDRAFAQLSDLQVEDWTV' A
#
# COMPACT_ATOMS: atom_id res chain seq x y z
N MET A 1 13.58 12.18 13.14
CA MET A 1 12.76 11.75 11.99
C MET A 1 11.35 11.54 12.51
N LEU A 2 10.37 12.32 12.06
CA LEU A 2 8.97 12.20 12.49
C LEU A 2 8.38 10.95 11.83
N HIS A 3 8.05 9.93 12.62
CA HIS A 3 7.41 8.71 12.12
C HIS A 3 5.92 9.03 12.01
N ARG A 4 5.43 9.29 10.79
CA ARG A 4 4.01 9.57 10.57
C ARG A 4 3.28 8.24 10.49
N GLY A 5 2.37 7.99 11.43
CA GLY A 5 1.46 6.84 11.34
C GLY A 5 0.42 7.12 10.25
N TYR A 6 0.25 6.18 9.33
CA TYR A 6 -0.80 6.21 8.32
C TYR A 6 -1.92 5.27 8.75
N SER A 7 -3.17 5.73 8.69
CA SER A 7 -4.32 4.89 9.02
C SER A 7 -4.77 4.17 7.75
N LEU A 8 -4.73 2.85 7.76
CA LEU A 8 -5.30 1.97 6.74
C LEU A 8 -6.42 1.14 7.37
N GLY A 9 -7.38 0.72 6.56
CA GLY A 9 -8.33 -0.31 6.98
C GLY A 9 -7.58 -1.58 7.38
N SER A 10 -8.14 -2.37 8.31
CA SER A 10 -7.47 -3.58 8.80
C SER A 10 -7.13 -4.57 7.67
N LEU A 11 -8.02 -4.70 6.67
CA LEU A 11 -7.78 -5.54 5.50
C LEU A 11 -6.71 -4.93 4.58
N ASP A 12 -6.75 -3.62 4.36
CA ASP A 12 -5.79 -2.91 3.51
C ASP A 12 -4.37 -3.05 4.06
N LEU A 13 -4.22 -2.99 5.39
CA LEU A 13 -2.95 -3.23 6.04
C LEU A 13 -2.42 -4.65 5.78
N LEU A 14 -3.28 -5.67 5.86
CA LEU A 14 -2.91 -7.07 5.58
C LEU A 14 -2.55 -7.27 4.10
N ILE A 15 -3.28 -6.65 3.17
CA ILE A 15 -2.98 -6.69 1.73
C ILE A 15 -1.62 -6.04 1.45
N ALA A 16 -1.41 -4.82 1.98
CA ALA A 16 -0.16 -4.09 1.80
C ALA A 16 1.04 -4.86 2.34
N THR A 17 0.93 -5.41 3.56
CA THR A 17 2.01 -6.20 4.17
C THR A 17 2.27 -7.51 3.43
N HIS A 18 1.23 -8.18 2.91
CA HIS A 18 1.42 -9.38 2.10
C HIS A 18 2.17 -9.07 0.81
N ALA A 19 1.71 -8.07 0.04
CA ALA A 19 2.35 -7.65 -1.21
C ALA A 19 3.81 -7.23 -0.99
N HIS A 20 4.07 -6.43 0.06
CA HIS A 20 5.43 -6.04 0.45
C HIS A 20 6.28 -7.26 0.82
N GLY A 21 5.76 -8.19 1.63
CA GLY A 21 6.49 -9.36 2.11
C GLY A 21 6.92 -10.33 1.01
N ILE A 22 6.21 -10.36 -0.12
CA ILE A 22 6.57 -11.18 -1.28
C ILE A 22 7.21 -10.38 -2.42
N GLY A 23 7.40 -9.06 -2.25
CA GLY A 23 7.94 -8.18 -3.29
C GLY A 23 7.04 -8.02 -4.52
N ALA A 24 5.72 -8.11 -4.36
CA ALA A 24 4.76 -7.93 -5.44
C ALA A 24 4.42 -6.45 -5.66
N VAL A 25 3.99 -6.14 -6.89
CA VAL A 25 3.32 -4.87 -7.23
C VAL A 25 1.84 -4.99 -6.88
N LEU A 26 1.33 -4.09 -6.05
CA LEU A 26 -0.10 -4.01 -5.72
C LEU A 26 -0.83 -3.17 -6.77
N VAL A 27 -1.67 -3.80 -7.58
CA VAL A 27 -2.56 -3.09 -8.51
C VAL A 27 -3.83 -2.68 -7.78
N THR A 28 -4.09 -1.38 -7.66
CA THR A 28 -5.29 -0.82 -7.01
C THR A 28 -5.59 0.60 -7.50
N ASN A 29 -6.89 0.97 -7.53
CA ASN A 29 -7.33 2.36 -7.74
C ASN A 29 -7.55 3.10 -6.40
N ASP A 30 -7.20 2.48 -5.27
CA ASP A 30 -7.29 3.12 -3.97
C ASP A 30 -6.01 3.90 -3.63
N ARG A 31 -6.15 5.22 -3.56
CA ARG A 31 -5.06 6.17 -3.27
C ARG A 31 -4.52 6.06 -1.84
N ALA A 32 -5.20 5.36 -0.94
CA ALA A 32 -4.73 5.14 0.42
C ALA A 32 -3.38 4.40 0.45
N PHE A 33 -3.16 3.45 -0.47
CA PHE A 33 -1.92 2.66 -0.54
C PHE A 33 -0.70 3.47 -1.00
N ALA A 34 -0.91 4.57 -1.73
CA ALA A 34 0.17 5.46 -2.18
C ALA A 34 0.89 6.19 -1.02
N GLN A 35 0.35 6.11 0.21
CA GLN A 35 0.99 6.65 1.41
C GLN A 35 2.13 5.76 1.93
N LEU A 36 2.21 4.50 1.49
CA LEU A 36 3.24 3.54 1.91
C LEU A 36 4.44 3.60 0.95
N SER A 37 5.50 4.31 1.35
CA SER A 37 6.69 4.51 0.50
C SER A 37 7.41 3.21 0.09
N ASP A 38 7.25 2.15 0.89
CA ASP A 38 7.93 0.87 0.68
C ASP A 38 7.07 -0.16 -0.09
N LEU A 39 5.93 0.25 -0.61
CA LEU A 39 5.02 -0.58 -1.39
C LEU A 39 4.98 -0.12 -2.86
N GLN A 40 5.23 -1.03 -3.78
CA GLN A 40 5.06 -0.77 -5.22
C GLN A 40 3.57 -0.82 -5.57
N VAL A 41 3.04 0.24 -6.16
CA VAL A 41 1.61 0.40 -6.47
C VAL A 41 1.42 0.85 -7.91
N GLU A 42 0.47 0.22 -8.61
CA GLU A 42 0.02 0.63 -9.94
C GLU A 42 -1.49 0.84 -9.97
N ASP A 43 -1.96 1.76 -10.80
CA ASP A 43 -3.38 1.96 -11.12
C ASP A 43 -3.58 1.70 -12.61
N TRP A 44 -4.41 0.71 -12.95
CA TRP A 44 -4.74 0.30 -14.33
C TRP A 44 -6.09 0.84 -14.82
N THR A 45 -6.74 1.69 -14.03
CA THR A 45 -8.06 2.25 -14.37
C THR A 45 -7.97 3.59 -15.11
N VAL A 46 -6.74 4.10 -15.30
CA VAL A 46 -6.40 5.33 -16.04
C VAL A 46 -6.16 5.11 -17.53
#